data_AF-A0A7G8PDY2-F1
#
_entry.id   AF-A0A7G8PDY2-F1
#
_cell.length_a   1.000
_cell.length_b   1.000
_cell.length_c   1.000
_cell.angle_alpha   90.00
_cell.angle_beta   90.00
_cell.angle_gamma   90.00
#
_symmetry.space_group_name_H-M   'P 1'
#
loop_
_entity.id
_entity.type
_entity.pdbx_description
1 polymer ?
#
loop_
_entity_poly.entity_id
_entity_poly.type
_entity_poly.pdbx_seq_one_letter_code
_entity_poly.pdbx_strand_id
1 'polypeptide(L)'
;MDDVWGDDEDDDDHADWRDDPTLTDTARQALEALERAAQGPPPPDHDPVFQEFCSGAIARKLAMVRDERERILADYDATVFKARQAGMSWGEIGRRLGVSRQQLHRSYAGRCMPEEPI
;
A
#
# COMPACT_ATOMS: atom_id res chain seq x y z
N MET A 1 -68.11 4.32 -16.89
CA MET A 1 -66.95 4.37 -15.98
C MET A 1 -65.90 3.52 -16.65
N ASP A 2 -65.09 4.23 -17.39
CA ASP A 2 -64.00 3.78 -18.24
C ASP A 2 -62.84 3.28 -17.37
N ASP A 3 -62.37 2.07 -17.63
CA ASP A 3 -60.97 1.71 -17.35
C ASP A 3 -60.33 1.44 -18.71
N VAL A 4 -59.84 2.55 -19.28
CA VAL A 4 -58.96 2.60 -20.45
C VAL A 4 -57.60 2.13 -20.00
N TRP A 5 -57.29 0.87 -20.27
CA TRP A 5 -55.92 0.46 -20.55
C TRP A 5 -55.95 -0.01 -21.99
N GLY A 6 -55.70 0.96 -22.88
CA GLY A 6 -55.40 0.69 -24.26
C GLY A 6 -54.19 -0.22 -24.29
N ASP A 7 -54.34 -1.28 -25.05
CA ASP A 7 -53.27 -2.09 -25.62
C ASP A 7 -52.46 -1.14 -26.53
N ASP A 8 -51.69 -0.24 -25.94
CA ASP A 8 -50.53 0.34 -26.61
C ASP A 8 -49.51 -0.81 -26.63
N GLU A 9 -49.69 -1.69 -27.61
CA GLU A 9 -48.56 -2.39 -28.23
C GLU A 9 -47.63 -1.26 -28.70
N ASP A 10 -46.78 -0.79 -27.79
CA ASP A 10 -45.54 -0.12 -28.12
C ASP A 10 -44.85 -1.07 -29.07
N ASP A 11 -45.00 -0.75 -30.36
CA ASP A 11 -44.18 -1.21 -31.46
C ASP A 11 -42.76 -0.83 -31.04
N ASP A 12 -42.13 -1.74 -30.29
CA ASP A 12 -40.69 -1.83 -30.09
C ASP A 12 -40.08 -2.16 -31.48
N ASP A 13 -40.27 -1.24 -32.42
CA ASP A 13 -39.57 -1.09 -33.69
C ASP A 13 -38.14 -0.60 -33.38
N HIS A 14 -37.54 -1.22 -32.36
CA HIS A 14 -36.11 -1.25 -32.15
C HIS A 14 -35.56 -1.99 -33.35
N ALA A 15 -35.25 -1.25 -34.41
CA ALA A 15 -34.14 -1.60 -35.27
C ALA A 15 -33.00 -2.01 -34.34
N ASP A 16 -32.75 -3.32 -34.22
CA ASP A 16 -31.78 -3.87 -33.28
C ASP A 16 -30.46 -3.21 -33.70
N TRP A 17 -29.96 -2.30 -32.88
CA TRP A 17 -28.74 -1.54 -33.15
C TRP A 17 -27.55 -2.47 -33.41
N ARG A 18 -27.67 -3.76 -33.09
CA ARG A 18 -26.76 -4.84 -33.48
C ARG A 18 -26.71 -5.09 -34.99
N ASP A 19 -27.82 -4.90 -35.70
CA ASP A 19 -27.96 -5.11 -37.14
C ASP A 19 -27.75 -3.83 -37.95
N ASP A 20 -27.56 -2.68 -37.28
CA ASP A 20 -27.17 -1.44 -37.96
C ASP A 20 -25.79 -1.67 -38.62
N PRO A 21 -25.70 -1.61 -39.96
CA PRO A 21 -24.48 -1.91 -40.67
C PRO A 21 -23.38 -0.88 -40.36
N THR A 22 -23.74 0.37 -40.06
CA THR A 22 -22.79 1.44 -39.73
C THR A 22 -22.19 1.24 -38.34
N LEU A 23 -22.99 0.79 -37.36
CA LEU A 23 -22.48 0.45 -36.02
C LEU A 23 -21.62 -0.81 -36.07
N THR A 24 -22.01 -1.81 -36.87
CA THR A 24 -21.24 -3.03 -37.10
C THR A 24 -19.90 -2.74 -37.79
N ASP A 25 -19.91 -1.87 -38.80
CA ASP A 25 -18.70 -1.37 -39.46
C ASP A 25 -17.78 -0.63 -38.49
N THR A 26 -18.35 0.25 -37.67
CA THR A 26 -17.59 1.03 -36.68
C THR A 26 -16.98 0.12 -35.62
N ALA A 27 -17.73 -0.86 -35.13
CA ALA A 27 -17.25 -1.85 -34.16
C ALA A 27 -16.10 -2.69 -34.75
N ARG A 28 -16.22 -3.13 -36.02
CA ARG A 28 -15.15 -3.87 -36.71
C ARG A 28 -13.90 -3.01 -36.87
N GLN A 29 -14.05 -1.77 -37.33
CA GLN A 29 -12.93 -0.84 -37.49
C GLN A 29 -12.23 -0.55 -36.16
N ALA A 30 -13.00 -0.39 -35.08
CA ALA A 30 -12.46 -0.22 -33.74
C ALA A 30 -11.69 -1.47 -33.27
N LEU A 31 -12.22 -2.67 -33.52
CA LEU A 31 -11.56 -3.93 -33.18
C LEU A 31 -10.24 -4.09 -33.94
N GLU A 32 -10.25 -3.86 -35.26
CA GLU A 32 -9.05 -3.89 -36.10
C GLU A 32 -8.02 -2.83 -35.69
N ALA A 33 -8.46 -1.65 -35.25
CA ALA A 33 -7.60 -0.61 -34.74
C ALA A 33 -6.92 -1.05 -33.42
N LEU A 34 -7.66 -1.68 -32.51
CA LEU A 34 -7.12 -2.25 -31.28
C LEU A 34 -6.14 -3.40 -31.54
N GLU A 35 -6.46 -4.30 -32.47
CA GLU A 35 -5.59 -5.43 -32.83
C GLU A 35 -4.29 -4.93 -33.47
N ARG A 36 -4.35 -3.92 -34.34
CA ARG A 36 -3.18 -3.24 -34.90
C ARG A 36 -2.35 -2.53 -33.83
N ALA A 37 -3.00 -1.91 -32.84
CA ALA A 37 -2.32 -1.27 -31.71
C ALA A 37 -1.63 -2.31 -30.80
N ALA A 38 -2.25 -3.48 -30.59
CA ALA A 38 -1.69 -4.58 -29.82
C ALA A 38 -0.48 -5.24 -30.51
N GLN A 39 -0.42 -5.22 -31.84
CA GLN A 39 0.74 -5.67 -32.62
C GLN A 39 1.89 -4.65 -32.70
N GLY A 40 1.66 -3.42 -32.23
CA GLY A 40 2.71 -2.41 -32.13
C GLY A 40 3.83 -2.82 -31.16
N PRO A 41 4.99 -2.13 -31.19
CA PRO A 41 6.00 -2.34 -30.18
C PRO A 41 5.39 -2.13 -28.78
N PRO A 42 5.79 -2.91 -27.78
CA PRO A 42 5.26 -2.74 -26.43
C PRO A 42 5.46 -1.28 -25.99
N PRO A 43 4.54 -0.74 -25.17
CA PRO A 43 4.69 0.61 -24.63
C PRO A 43 6.06 0.75 -23.94
N PRO A 44 6.62 1.96 -23.92
CA PRO A 44 7.93 2.21 -23.33
C PRO A 44 8.01 1.66 -21.90
N ASP A 45 9.21 1.20 -21.55
CA ASP A 45 9.54 0.45 -20.34
C ASP A 45 8.76 0.96 -19.12
N HIS A 46 7.95 0.08 -18.53
CA HIS A 46 7.02 0.43 -17.46
C HIS A 46 7.77 1.05 -16.28
N ASP A 47 7.23 2.11 -15.69
CA ASP A 47 7.81 2.79 -14.52
C ASP A 47 8.31 1.76 -13.49
N PRO A 48 9.62 1.72 -13.18
CA PRO A 48 10.18 0.71 -12.29
C PRO A 48 9.53 0.74 -10.90
N VAL A 49 9.11 1.91 -10.42
CA VAL A 49 8.39 2.04 -9.14
C VAL A 49 7.01 1.40 -9.24
N PHE A 50 6.32 1.58 -10.37
CA PHE A 50 5.04 0.95 -10.63
C PHE A 50 5.17 -0.58 -10.72
N GLN A 51 6.22 -1.10 -11.37
CA GLN A 51 6.51 -2.53 -11.41
C GLN A 51 6.79 -3.09 -10.00
N GLU A 52 7.60 -2.40 -9.19
CA GLU A 52 7.88 -2.78 -7.80
C GLU A 52 6.64 -2.73 -6.90
N PHE A 53 5.74 -1.77 -7.16
CA PHE A 53 4.46 -1.67 -6.49
C PHE A 53 3.54 -2.84 -6.86
N CYS A 54 3.29 -3.08 -8.15
CA CYS A 54 2.42 -4.16 -8.64
C CYS A 54 2.96 -5.55 -8.27
N SER A 55 4.28 -5.74 -8.25
CA SER A 55 4.91 -6.99 -7.81
C SER A 55 4.90 -7.18 -6.28
N GLY A 56 4.42 -6.19 -5.52
CA GLY A 56 4.40 -6.21 -4.05
C GLY A 56 5.79 -6.17 -3.40
N ALA A 57 6.84 -5.84 -4.15
CA ALA A 57 8.20 -5.71 -3.63
C ALA A 57 8.28 -4.59 -2.59
N ILE A 58 7.61 -3.45 -2.86
CA ILE A 58 7.55 -2.31 -1.92
C ILE A 58 6.90 -2.72 -0.61
N ALA A 59 5.76 -3.43 -0.66
CA ALA A 59 5.03 -3.86 0.54
C ALA A 59 5.88 -4.79 1.42
N ARG A 60 6.57 -5.78 0.80
CA ARG A 60 7.48 -6.67 1.52
C ARG A 60 8.66 -5.91 2.14
N LYS A 61 9.25 -4.97 1.40
CA LYS A 61 10.34 -4.12 1.90
C LYS A 61 9.90 -3.27 3.09
N LEU A 62 8.70 -2.71 3.06
CA LEU A 62 8.13 -1.96 4.18
C LEU A 62 7.92 -2.85 5.42
N ALA A 63 7.42 -4.07 5.24
CA ALA A 63 7.31 -5.04 6.33
C ALA A 63 8.68 -5.37 6.94
N MET A 64 9.68 -5.65 6.10
CA MET A 64 11.06 -5.90 6.57
C MET A 64 11.62 -4.71 7.35
N VAL A 65 11.43 -3.47 6.86
CA VAL A 65 11.90 -2.26 7.55
C VAL A 65 11.18 -2.07 8.88
N ARG A 66 9.87 -2.36 8.96
CA ARG A 66 9.12 -2.32 10.21
C ARG A 66 9.69 -3.30 11.22
N ASP A 67 9.91 -4.55 10.81
CA ASP A 67 10.39 -5.61 11.68
C ASP A 67 11.83 -5.33 12.16
N GLU A 68 12.69 -4.81 11.27
CA GLU A 68 14.04 -4.40 11.65
C GLU A 68 14.03 -3.19 12.59
N ARG A 69 13.13 -2.22 12.38
CA ARG A 69 12.94 -1.10 13.30
C ARG A 69 12.53 -1.59 14.69
N GLU A 70 11.62 -2.56 14.78
CA GLU A 70 11.21 -3.14 16.05
C GLU A 70 12.36 -3.86 16.75
N ARG A 71 13.16 -4.65 16.01
CA ARG A 71 14.37 -5.29 16.54
C ARG A 71 15.36 -4.27 17.09
N ILE A 72 15.68 -3.22 16.33
CA ILE A 72 16.63 -2.18 16.75
C ILE A 72 16.12 -1.48 18.01
N LEU A 73 14.82 -1.18 18.11
CA LEU A 73 14.24 -0.56 19.30
C LEU A 73 14.32 -1.48 20.53
N ALA A 74 14.05 -2.78 20.34
CA ALA A 74 14.18 -3.76 21.42
C ALA A 74 15.63 -3.90 21.91
N ASP A 75 16.60 -3.94 20.99
CA ASP A 75 18.02 -4.00 21.32
C ASP A 75 18.50 -2.70 22.01
N TYR A 76 18.02 -1.55 21.54
CA TYR A 76 18.26 -0.26 22.19
C TYR A 76 17.77 -0.26 23.64
N ASP A 77 16.52 -0.68 23.87
CA ASP A 77 15.93 -0.77 25.22
C ASP A 77 16.72 -1.76 26.10
N ALA A 78 17.01 -2.95 25.60
CA ALA A 78 17.79 -3.97 26.32
C ALA A 78 19.19 -3.47 26.69
N THR A 79 19.85 -2.75 25.78
CA THR A 79 21.18 -2.17 26.01
C THR A 79 21.13 -1.06 27.07
N VAL A 80 20.12 -0.19 27.03
CA VAL A 80 19.90 0.84 28.05
C VAL A 80 19.69 0.20 29.43
N PHE A 81 18.87 -0.87 29.50
CA PHE A 81 18.64 -1.58 30.76
C PHE A 81 19.90 -2.28 31.28
N LYS A 82 20.66 -2.98 30.43
CA LYS A 82 21.94 -3.59 30.81
C LYS A 82 22.93 -2.53 31.33
N ALA A 83 23.01 -1.38 30.67
CA ALA A 83 23.85 -0.27 31.13
C ALA A 83 23.41 0.29 32.50
N ARG A 84 22.10 0.36 32.74
CA ARG A 84 21.56 0.76 34.06
C ARG A 84 21.86 -0.27 35.15
N GLN A 85 21.75 -1.57 34.85
CA GLN A 85 22.12 -2.65 35.77
C GLN A 85 23.62 -2.65 36.09
N ALA A 86 24.46 -2.32 35.10
CA ALA A 86 25.90 -2.12 35.29
C ALA A 86 26.25 -0.83 36.07
N GLY A 87 25.25 -0.04 36.51
CA GLY A 87 25.44 1.15 37.33
C GLY A 87 25.71 2.45 36.57
N MET A 88 25.68 2.45 35.23
CA MET A 88 25.92 3.67 34.45
C MET A 88 24.83 4.71 34.70
N SER A 89 25.21 5.97 34.87
CA SER A 89 24.25 7.06 35.06
C SER A 89 23.49 7.38 33.76
N TRP A 90 22.27 7.92 33.87
CA TRP A 90 21.51 8.40 32.70
C TRP A 90 22.27 9.40 31.82
N GLY A 91 23.10 10.25 32.44
CA GLY A 91 23.91 11.21 31.69
C GLY A 91 25.03 10.53 30.89
N GLU A 92 25.62 9.48 31.45
CA GLU A 92 26.67 8.72 30.79
C GLU A 92 26.12 7.88 29.62
N ILE A 93 24.98 7.22 29.83
CA ILE A 93 24.27 6.46 28.78
C ILE A 93 23.86 7.42 27.64
N GLY A 94 23.30 8.58 27.97
CA GLY A 94 22.91 9.59 26.98
C GLY A 94 24.09 10.06 26.14
N ARG A 95 25.23 10.36 26.76
CA ARG A 95 26.45 10.73 26.02
C ARG A 95 26.92 9.65 25.04
N ARG A 96 26.89 8.36 25.44
CA ARG A 96 27.29 7.26 24.55
C ARG A 96 26.32 7.03 23.39
N LEU A 97 25.03 7.24 23.63
CA LEU A 97 23.97 7.09 22.62
C LEU A 97 23.74 8.36 21.77
N GLY A 98 24.42 9.47 22.08
CA GLY A 98 24.23 10.75 21.38
C GLY A 98 22.91 11.45 21.71
N VAL A 99 22.26 11.13 22.84
CA VAL A 99 20.98 11.70 23.27
C VAL A 99 21.09 12.45 24.58
N SER A 100 20.17 13.40 24.82
CA SER A 100 20.16 14.13 26.09
C SER A 100 19.74 13.25 27.27
N ARG A 101 20.29 13.51 28.46
CA ARG A 101 19.86 12.87 29.71
C ARG A 101 18.34 13.01 29.93
N GLN A 102 17.80 14.20 29.66
CA GLN A 102 16.38 14.49 29.86
C GLN A 102 15.48 13.64 28.95
N GLN A 103 15.92 13.36 27.72
CA GLN A 103 15.22 12.46 26.80
C GLN A 103 15.18 11.03 27.37
N LEU A 104 16.31 10.48 27.80
CA LEU A 104 16.33 9.15 28.43
C LEU A 104 15.46 9.11 29.70
N HIS A 105 15.56 10.13 30.54
CA HIS A 105 14.74 10.20 31.74
C HIS A 105 13.24 10.20 31.40
N ARG A 106 12.78 10.99 30.42
CA ARG A 106 11.38 10.96 29.99
C ARG A 106 10.95 9.60 29.43
N SER A 107 11.82 8.94 28.67
CA SER A 107 11.53 7.65 28.06
C SER A 107 11.46 6.50 29.07
N TYR A 108 12.30 6.52 30.11
CA TYR A 108 12.49 5.37 31.02
C TYR A 108 12.13 5.63 32.50
N ALA A 109 11.92 6.87 32.95
CA ALA A 109 11.64 7.13 34.37
C ALA A 109 10.35 6.50 34.89
N GLY A 110 9.37 6.25 34.02
CA GLY A 110 8.12 5.57 34.35
C GLY A 110 8.07 4.09 33.93
N ARG A 111 9.10 3.59 33.25
CA ARG A 111 9.17 2.17 32.87
C ARG A 111 9.80 1.42 34.03
N CYS A 112 9.01 0.62 34.74
CA CYS A 112 9.54 -0.29 35.74
C CYS A 112 10.56 -1.20 35.03
N MET A 113 11.79 -1.30 35.54
CA MET A 113 12.81 -2.15 34.93
C MET A 113 12.30 -3.59 35.00
N PRO A 114 12.38 -4.38 33.91
CA PRO A 114 12.11 -5.80 34.03
C PRO A 114 13.13 -6.39 35.01
N GLU A 115 12.66 -6.83 36.17
CA GLU A 115 13.45 -7.65 37.08
C GLU A 115 13.61 -9.02 36.42
N GLU A 116 14.76 -9.27 35.77
CA GLU A 116 15.17 -10.63 35.45
C GLU A 116 16.13 -11.13 36.54
N PRO A 117 15.93 -12.37 37.05
CA PRO A 117 16.76 -12.96 38.08
C PRO A 117 18.14 -13.31 37.52
N ILE A 118 19.13 -13.14 38.40
CA ILE A 118 20.57 -13.38 38.21
C ILE A 118 20.84 -14.82 37.76
#